data_AF-A0A1E1VYV9-F1
#
_entry.id   AF-A0A1E1VYV9-F1
#
_cell.length_a   1.000
_cell.length_b   1.000
_cell.length_c   1.000
_cell.angle_alpha   90.00
_cell.angle_beta   90.00
_cell.angle_gamma   90.00
#
_symmetry.space_group_name_H-M   'P 1'
#
loop_
_entity.id
_entity.type
_entity.pdbx_description
1 polymer ?
#
loop_
_entity_poly.entity_id
_entity_poly.type
_entity_poly.pdbx_seq_one_letter_code
_entity_poly.pdbx_strand_id
1 'polypeptide(L)'
;MSVPSTGLSKLKKKHIRVKHQKVKLFRANEPLLSVFMWGVNHTINELSHVSIPVMLLPDDFRAYSKLKVDNHLFNKENMPSHFKVKEYCPLVFRNLRERFGIDDLDYKESLTRSQPIPDESSGKSGAKFYQSYDRLFILKTLTSEEVERMHSFLKHYHPYIVERHGKTLLPQYLGMYRLTVDGIEHYLVATRNVFSNHLNIHRKYDLKGSTVDREASEKELEKELPTLKDNDFIKHGVRIDIGEAAKEKLLETLTADVEFLTKLHLMDYSLLLGMHECGRGEAEAEAARAQLRDSDCNDSDSDSDTDNRHGER
;
A
#
# COMPACT_ATOMS: atom_id res chain seq x y z
N MET A 1 -57.20 -30.87 54.80
CA MET A 1 -55.76 -30.54 54.85
C MET A 1 -55.17 -30.77 53.46
N SER A 2 -54.50 -29.74 52.94
CA SER A 2 -53.45 -29.73 51.90
C SER A 2 -53.57 -30.64 50.66
N VAL A 3 -53.92 -30.01 49.53
CA VAL A 3 -53.63 -30.49 48.16
C VAL A 3 -52.18 -30.11 47.81
N PRO A 4 -51.37 -30.96 47.13
CA PRO A 4 -49.98 -30.61 46.81
C PRO A 4 -49.92 -29.66 45.60
N SER A 5 -49.07 -28.63 45.71
CA SER A 5 -48.81 -27.66 44.65
C SER A 5 -47.90 -28.26 43.57
N THR A 6 -48.41 -28.38 42.35
CA THR A 6 -47.60 -28.66 41.15
C THR A 6 -46.90 -27.38 40.69
N GLY A 7 -45.56 -27.40 40.71
CA GLY A 7 -44.73 -26.27 40.30
C GLY A 7 -44.76 -26.06 38.79
N LEU A 8 -45.21 -24.88 38.35
CA LEU A 8 -45.03 -24.39 36.98
C LEU A 8 -43.56 -23.96 36.79
N SER A 9 -42.79 -24.76 36.05
CA SER A 9 -41.42 -24.41 35.64
C SER A 9 -41.47 -23.24 34.64
N LYS A 10 -41.08 -22.04 35.08
CA LYS A 10 -40.87 -20.88 34.20
C LYS A 10 -39.67 -21.15 33.29
N LEU A 11 -39.92 -21.42 32.00
CA LEU A 11 -38.90 -21.45 30.96
C LEU A 11 -38.25 -20.06 30.86
N LYS A 12 -37.00 -19.94 31.31
CA LYS A 12 -36.19 -18.73 31.13
C LYS A 12 -35.92 -18.55 29.63
N LYS A 13 -36.58 -17.56 29.02
CA LYS A 13 -36.20 -17.05 27.69
C LYS A 13 -34.77 -16.53 27.78
N LYS A 14 -33.81 -17.28 27.25
CA LYS A 14 -32.44 -16.80 27.08
C LYS A 14 -32.49 -15.65 26.08
N HIS A 15 -32.22 -14.44 26.56
CA HIS A 15 -32.03 -13.27 25.72
C HIS A 15 -30.75 -13.49 24.92
N ILE A 16 -30.88 -13.99 23.69
CA ILE A 16 -29.75 -14.07 22.77
C ILE A 16 -29.41 -12.63 22.40
N ARG A 17 -28.35 -12.09 23.00
CA ARG A 17 -27.71 -10.87 22.49
C ARG A 17 -27.16 -11.23 21.13
N VAL A 18 -27.84 -10.80 20.07
CA VAL A 18 -27.28 -10.80 18.71
C VAL A 18 -26.05 -9.89 18.77
N LYS A 19 -24.86 -10.49 18.91
CA LYS A 19 -23.60 -9.79 18.69
C LYS A 19 -23.64 -9.38 17.22
N HIS A 20 -23.95 -8.11 16.97
CA HIS A 20 -23.75 -7.53 15.66
C HIS A 20 -22.25 -7.69 15.36
N GLN A 21 -21.92 -8.37 14.28
CA GLN A 21 -20.56 -8.46 13.82
C GLN A 21 -20.05 -7.03 13.66
N LYS A 22 -19.04 -6.64 14.44
CA LYS A 22 -18.38 -5.33 14.29
C LYS A 22 -17.62 -5.37 12.97
N VAL A 23 -18.28 -5.02 11.87
CA VAL A 23 -17.64 -4.88 10.57
C VAL A 23 -16.74 -3.65 10.65
N LYS A 24 -15.44 -3.81 10.38
CA LYS A 24 -14.51 -2.68 10.26
C LYS A 24 -15.07 -1.75 9.16
N LEU A 25 -15.42 -0.53 9.54
CA LEU A 25 -15.96 0.46 8.62
C LEU A 25 -14.80 1.15 7.93
N PHE A 26 -14.63 0.87 6.64
CA PHE A 26 -13.60 1.52 5.83
C PHE A 26 -14.13 2.87 5.34
N ARG A 27 -13.61 3.95 5.92
CA ARG A 27 -13.95 5.33 5.56
C ARG A 27 -12.75 5.98 4.90
N ALA A 28 -12.98 6.65 3.78
CA ALA A 28 -11.98 7.44 3.08
C ALA A 28 -12.62 8.69 2.48
N ASN A 29 -11.78 9.66 2.13
CA ASN A 29 -12.18 10.90 1.48
C ASN A 29 -12.72 10.65 0.06
N GLU A 30 -12.24 9.59 -0.60
CA GLU A 30 -12.70 9.16 -1.91
C GLU A 30 -13.44 7.82 -1.82
N PRO A 31 -14.63 7.68 -2.45
CA PRO A 31 -15.36 6.43 -2.54
C PRO A 31 -14.52 5.25 -3.04
N LEU A 32 -13.60 5.53 -3.99
CA LEU A 32 -12.67 4.56 -4.56
C LEU A 32 -11.79 3.91 -3.48
N LEU A 33 -11.24 4.70 -2.56
CA LEU A 33 -10.33 4.21 -1.53
C LEU A 33 -11.08 3.40 -0.45
N SER A 34 -12.32 3.78 -0.11
CA SER A 34 -13.17 2.97 0.77
C SER A 34 -13.43 1.59 0.16
N VAL A 35 -13.76 1.55 -1.15
CA VAL A 35 -13.99 0.31 -1.90
C VAL A 35 -12.71 -0.52 -2.04
N PHE A 36 -11.56 0.13 -2.25
CA PHE A 36 -10.26 -0.53 -2.25
C PHE A 36 -9.96 -1.22 -0.91
N MET A 37 -10.05 -0.48 0.20
CA MET A 37 -9.76 -1.02 1.53
C MET A 37 -10.71 -2.18 1.90
N TRP A 38 -12.00 -2.01 1.60
CA TRP A 38 -12.98 -3.09 1.80
C TRP A 38 -12.64 -4.31 0.94
N GLY A 39 -12.27 -4.09 -0.32
CA GLY A 39 -11.89 -5.11 -1.28
C GLY A 39 -10.70 -5.94 -0.80
N VAL A 40 -9.58 -5.28 -0.46
CA VAL A 40 -8.37 -5.94 0.07
C VAL A 40 -8.70 -6.70 1.35
N ASN A 41 -9.42 -6.09 2.30
CA ASN A 41 -9.79 -6.79 3.52
C ASN A 41 -10.60 -8.06 3.23
N HIS A 42 -11.57 -7.99 2.31
CA HIS A 42 -12.39 -9.14 1.97
C HIS A 42 -11.57 -10.22 1.24
N THR A 43 -10.83 -9.87 0.19
CA THR A 43 -10.10 -10.85 -0.63
C THR A 43 -9.02 -11.58 0.17
N ILE A 44 -8.29 -10.88 1.05
CA ILE A 44 -7.30 -11.51 1.92
C ILE A 44 -7.95 -12.47 2.92
N ASN A 45 -9.09 -12.10 3.51
CA ASN A 45 -9.79 -12.99 4.43
C ASN A 45 -10.32 -14.25 3.72
N GLU A 46 -10.88 -14.11 2.51
CA GLU A 46 -11.30 -15.26 1.70
C GLU A 46 -10.11 -16.16 1.33
N LEU A 47 -8.99 -15.57 0.90
CA LEU A 47 -7.77 -16.32 0.57
C LEU A 47 -7.20 -17.08 1.77
N SER A 48 -7.41 -16.59 3.00
CA SER A 48 -6.97 -17.29 4.21
C SER A 48 -7.66 -18.66 4.41
N HIS A 49 -8.85 -18.83 3.82
CA HIS A 49 -9.59 -20.10 3.84
C HIS A 49 -9.21 -21.04 2.69
N VAL A 50 -8.41 -20.56 1.73
CA VAL A 50 -7.92 -21.37 0.60
C VAL A 50 -6.58 -21.99 0.98
N SER A 51 -6.46 -23.31 0.80
CA SER A 51 -5.20 -24.03 1.01
C SER A 51 -4.12 -23.53 0.04
N ILE A 52 -2.90 -23.37 0.54
CA ILE A 52 -1.75 -22.97 -0.28
C ILE A 52 -1.39 -24.13 -1.21
N PRO A 53 -1.46 -23.96 -2.55
CA PRO A 53 -1.08 -25.01 -3.48
C PRO A 53 0.44 -25.20 -3.48
N VAL A 54 0.91 -26.43 -3.70
CA VAL A 54 2.35 -26.75 -3.80
C VAL A 54 2.98 -26.09 -5.03
N MET A 55 2.20 -25.96 -6.11
CA MET A 55 2.64 -25.38 -7.38
C MET A 55 1.48 -24.60 -8.00
N LEU A 56 1.80 -23.48 -8.67
CA LEU A 56 0.84 -22.72 -9.45
C LEU A 56 0.63 -23.36 -10.82
N LEU A 57 -0.62 -23.43 -11.25
CA LEU A 57 -1.04 -23.93 -12.56
C LEU A 57 -1.19 -22.77 -13.56
N PRO A 58 -1.14 -23.04 -14.87
CA PRO A 58 -1.35 -22.02 -15.90
C PRO A 58 -2.68 -21.25 -15.75
N ASP A 59 -3.72 -21.90 -15.22
CA ASP A 59 -5.03 -21.30 -14.98
C ASP A 59 -5.00 -20.26 -13.85
N ASP A 60 -4.09 -20.37 -12.88
CA ASP A 60 -3.95 -19.40 -11.79
C ASP A 60 -3.54 -18.02 -12.30
N PHE A 61 -2.83 -17.96 -13.43
CA PHE A 61 -2.44 -16.71 -14.11
C PHE A 61 -3.57 -16.06 -14.92
N ARG A 62 -4.72 -16.74 -15.02
CA ARG A 62 -5.96 -16.23 -15.65
C ARG A 62 -7.12 -16.13 -14.66
N ALA A 63 -6.98 -16.74 -13.48
CA ALA A 63 -7.97 -16.74 -12.42
C ALA A 63 -8.26 -15.32 -11.93
N TYR A 64 -9.48 -15.14 -11.42
CA TYR A 64 -9.88 -13.91 -10.75
C TYR A 64 -10.96 -14.20 -9.71
N SER A 65 -11.02 -13.37 -8.67
CA SER A 65 -12.15 -13.31 -7.75
C SER A 65 -12.94 -12.04 -8.07
N LYS A 66 -14.26 -12.13 -8.19
CA LYS A 66 -15.12 -10.97 -8.48
C LYS A 66 -16.32 -10.96 -7.54
N LEU A 67 -16.53 -9.81 -6.92
CA LEU A 67 -17.60 -9.55 -5.99
C LEU A 67 -18.39 -8.32 -6.46
N LYS A 68 -19.71 -8.41 -6.31
CA LYS A 68 -20.63 -7.31 -6.53
C LYS A 68 -21.37 -7.08 -5.23
N VAL A 69 -21.30 -5.86 -4.71
CA VAL A 69 -21.99 -5.46 -3.49
C VAL A 69 -23.10 -4.49 -3.89
N ASP A 70 -24.33 -4.85 -3.51
CA ASP A 70 -25.53 -4.04 -3.68
C ASP A 70 -26.15 -3.80 -2.30
N ASN A 71 -25.82 -2.67 -1.69
CA ASN A 71 -26.32 -2.29 -0.37
C ASN A 71 -27.59 -1.45 -0.51
N HIS A 72 -28.73 -2.03 -0.13
CA HIS A 72 -29.99 -1.30 -0.02
C HIS A 72 -30.14 -0.72 1.39
N LEU A 73 -30.04 0.61 1.53
CA LEU A 73 -30.27 1.36 2.79
C LEU A 73 -29.31 1.01 3.95
N PHE A 74 -28.19 0.35 3.68
CA PHE A 74 -27.18 0.00 4.68
C PHE A 74 -25.86 0.75 4.39
N ASN A 75 -25.31 1.41 5.40
CA ASN A 75 -23.95 1.97 5.38
C ASN A 75 -23.64 3.06 4.32
N LYS A 76 -24.64 3.83 3.88
CA LYS A 76 -24.51 4.84 2.82
C LYS A 76 -23.50 5.96 3.11
N GLU A 77 -23.27 6.30 4.38
CA GLU A 77 -22.33 7.36 4.76
C GLU A 77 -20.86 6.96 4.57
N ASN A 78 -20.57 5.65 4.54
CA ASN A 78 -19.19 5.15 4.60
C ASN A 78 -18.76 4.45 3.32
N MET A 79 -19.70 3.85 2.59
CA MET A 79 -19.44 3.05 1.39
C MET A 79 -20.47 3.37 0.30
N PRO A 80 -20.08 3.31 -0.98
CA PRO A 80 -21.02 3.37 -2.10
C PRO A 80 -22.10 2.31 -1.97
N SER A 81 -23.32 2.64 -2.43
CA SER A 81 -24.44 1.69 -2.41
C SER A 81 -24.22 0.52 -3.38
N HIS A 82 -23.54 0.77 -4.50
CA HIS A 82 -23.27 -0.25 -5.51
C HIS A 82 -21.81 -0.17 -5.93
N PHE A 83 -21.05 -1.25 -5.74
CA PHE A 83 -19.69 -1.34 -6.23
C PHE A 83 -19.31 -2.77 -6.58
N LYS A 84 -18.25 -2.92 -7.37
CA LYS A 84 -17.67 -4.22 -7.71
C LYS A 84 -16.20 -4.21 -7.36
N VAL A 85 -15.71 -5.32 -6.84
CA VAL A 85 -14.28 -5.57 -6.60
C VAL A 85 -13.91 -6.80 -7.40
N LYS A 86 -12.83 -6.71 -8.18
CA LYS A 86 -12.22 -7.86 -8.85
C LYS A 86 -10.74 -7.90 -8.49
N GLU A 87 -10.28 -9.02 -7.96
CA GLU A 87 -8.86 -9.32 -7.78
C GLU A 87 -8.41 -10.26 -8.89
N TYR A 88 -7.30 -9.93 -9.54
CA TYR A 88 -6.71 -10.73 -10.59
C TYR A 88 -5.63 -11.67 -10.03
N CYS A 89 -5.54 -12.89 -10.55
CA CYS A 89 -4.54 -13.89 -10.20
C CYS A 89 -4.28 -14.06 -8.68
N PRO A 90 -5.31 -14.26 -7.84
CA PRO A 90 -5.17 -14.17 -6.37
C PRO A 90 -4.08 -15.08 -5.79
N LEU A 91 -4.00 -16.33 -6.26
CA LEU A 91 -3.00 -17.31 -5.81
C LEU A 91 -1.58 -16.96 -6.25
N VAL A 92 -1.43 -16.35 -7.44
CA VAL A 92 -0.12 -15.91 -7.94
C VAL A 92 0.42 -14.78 -7.07
N PHE A 93 -0.41 -13.76 -6.78
CA PHE A 93 -0.01 -12.65 -5.92
C PHE A 93 0.18 -13.04 -4.46
N ARG A 94 -0.58 -14.02 -3.94
CA ARG A 94 -0.31 -14.62 -2.63
C ARG A 94 1.07 -15.26 -2.57
N ASN A 95 1.43 -16.07 -3.58
CA ASN A 95 2.76 -16.68 -3.62
C ASN A 95 3.89 -15.65 -3.85
N LEU A 96 3.65 -14.58 -4.61
CA LEU A 96 4.60 -13.48 -4.74
C LEU A 96 4.83 -12.76 -3.40
N ARG A 97 3.77 -12.48 -2.63
CA ARG A 97 3.88 -11.89 -1.28
C ARG A 97 4.73 -12.76 -0.36
N GLU A 98 4.49 -14.07 -0.34
CA GLU A 98 5.31 -15.04 0.41
C GLU A 98 6.79 -15.00 -0.02
N ARG A 99 7.08 -14.98 -1.34
CA ARG A 99 8.45 -14.91 -1.87
C ARG A 99 9.18 -13.62 -1.54
N PHE A 100 8.45 -12.53 -1.34
CA PHE A 100 8.99 -11.26 -0.87
C PHE A 100 9.03 -11.16 0.66
N GLY A 101 8.63 -12.20 1.39
CA GLY A 101 8.60 -12.19 2.85
C GLY A 101 7.57 -11.22 3.41
N ILE A 102 6.41 -11.09 2.75
CA ILE A 102 5.29 -10.26 3.18
C ILE A 102 4.18 -11.18 3.66
N ASP A 103 3.81 -11.04 4.94
CA ASP A 103 2.66 -11.72 5.51
C ASP A 103 1.34 -11.12 5.00
N ASP A 104 0.34 -11.98 4.78
CA ASP A 104 -0.95 -11.58 4.24
C ASP A 104 -1.72 -10.66 5.20
N LEU A 105 -1.59 -10.87 6.52
CA LEU A 105 -2.25 -10.05 7.53
C LEU A 105 -1.57 -8.69 7.66
N ASP A 106 -0.24 -8.64 7.61
CA ASP A 106 0.52 -7.39 7.60
C ASP A 106 0.18 -6.57 6.35
N TYR A 107 0.18 -7.19 5.17
CA TYR A 107 -0.23 -6.56 3.91
C TYR A 107 -1.64 -5.96 4.00
N LYS A 108 -2.59 -6.73 4.55
CA LYS A 108 -3.97 -6.27 4.77
C LYS A 108 -4.01 -5.11 5.75
N GLU A 109 -3.31 -5.19 6.88
CA GLU A 109 -3.34 -4.13 7.89
C GLU A 109 -2.73 -2.83 7.36
N SER A 110 -1.57 -2.89 6.70
CA SER A 110 -0.93 -1.75 6.03
C SER A 110 -1.84 -1.03 5.02
N LEU A 111 -2.63 -1.78 4.25
CA LEU A 111 -3.49 -1.20 3.22
C LEU A 111 -4.89 -0.80 3.69
N THR A 112 -5.32 -1.22 4.88
CA THR A 112 -6.72 -1.06 5.31
C THR A 112 -6.92 -0.45 6.70
N ARG A 113 -5.84 -0.24 7.48
CA ARG A 113 -5.92 0.43 8.78
C ARG A 113 -6.28 1.91 8.65
N SER A 114 -5.71 2.58 7.66
CA SER A 114 -6.01 3.97 7.31
C SER A 114 -5.99 4.12 5.79
N GLN A 115 -6.67 5.14 5.29
CA GLN A 115 -6.76 5.38 3.85
C GLN A 115 -5.36 5.60 3.24
N PRO A 116 -5.07 5.04 2.06
CA PRO A 116 -3.87 5.40 1.32
C PRO A 116 -3.83 6.91 1.00
N ILE A 117 -2.64 7.50 1.15
CA ILE A 117 -2.42 8.95 0.97
C ILE A 117 -2.00 9.18 -0.48
N PRO A 118 -2.64 10.10 -1.23
CA PRO A 118 -2.20 10.45 -2.57
C PRO A 118 -0.75 10.94 -2.57
N ASP A 119 0.07 10.43 -3.49
CA ASP A 119 1.42 10.92 -3.71
C ASP A 119 1.40 11.88 -4.91
N GLU A 120 1.89 13.10 -4.70
CA GLU A 120 1.99 14.15 -5.72
C GLU A 120 3.10 13.90 -6.75
N SER A 121 3.78 12.75 -6.65
CA SER A 121 4.66 12.20 -7.68
C SER A 121 3.89 11.74 -8.94
N SER A 122 3.05 12.62 -9.49
CA SER A 122 2.37 12.39 -10.77
C SER A 122 3.41 12.39 -11.89
N GLY A 123 3.81 11.19 -12.32
CA GLY A 123 4.67 11.00 -13.49
C GLY A 123 3.99 11.49 -14.77
N LYS A 124 4.78 11.68 -15.85
CA LYS A 124 4.31 12.13 -17.16
C LYS A 124 3.14 11.30 -17.75
N SER A 125 2.93 10.07 -17.27
CA SER A 125 1.90 9.15 -17.75
C SER A 125 0.48 9.43 -17.23
N GLY A 126 0.29 10.40 -16.34
CA GLY A 126 -1.02 10.69 -15.74
C GLY A 126 -1.53 9.62 -14.77
N ALA A 127 -0.66 8.65 -14.41
CA ALA A 127 -0.98 7.65 -13.40
C ALA A 127 -0.96 8.30 -12.01
N LYS A 128 -2.01 8.04 -11.22
CA LYS A 128 -2.07 8.43 -9.82
C LYS A 128 -1.35 7.39 -8.96
N PHE A 129 -0.63 7.89 -7.97
CA PHE A 129 0.04 7.08 -6.97
C PHE A 129 -0.59 7.35 -5.61
N TYR A 130 -0.69 6.29 -4.81
CA TYR A 130 -1.08 6.38 -3.40
C TYR A 130 -0.09 5.59 -2.57
N GLN A 131 0.23 6.08 -1.38
CA GLN A 131 1.11 5.43 -0.44
C GLN A 131 0.30 4.89 0.74
N SER A 132 0.61 3.68 1.21
CA SER A 132 0.03 3.17 2.46
C SER A 132 0.39 4.07 3.64
N TYR A 133 -0.43 4.08 4.69
CA TYR A 133 -0.22 4.98 5.83
C TYR A 133 1.13 4.74 6.54
N ASP A 134 1.65 3.52 6.49
CA ASP A 134 2.93 3.09 7.05
C ASP A 134 4.08 3.16 6.03
N ARG A 135 3.83 3.70 4.83
CA ARG A 135 4.79 3.89 3.74
C ARG A 135 5.43 2.61 3.20
N LEU A 136 4.92 1.43 3.55
CA LEU A 136 5.45 0.15 3.07
C LEU A 136 5.04 -0.19 1.64
N PHE A 137 3.89 0.30 1.19
CA PHE A 137 3.31 -0.05 -0.10
C PHE A 137 2.95 1.18 -0.92
N ILE A 138 3.04 1.03 -2.24
CA ILE A 138 2.61 2.01 -3.24
C ILE A 138 1.49 1.37 -4.06
N LEU A 139 0.42 2.11 -4.27
CA LEU A 139 -0.66 1.78 -5.19
C LEU A 139 -0.53 2.66 -6.41
N LYS A 140 -0.47 2.06 -7.59
CA LYS A 140 -0.44 2.78 -8.86
C LYS A 140 -1.71 2.50 -9.64
N THR A 141 -2.33 3.54 -10.18
CA THR A 141 -3.42 3.37 -11.14
C THR A 141 -2.89 2.91 -12.49
N LEU A 142 -3.60 1.97 -13.11
CA LEU A 142 -3.28 1.43 -14.42
C LEU A 142 -4.37 1.76 -15.45
N THR A 143 -4.00 1.75 -16.72
CA THR A 143 -4.97 1.64 -17.83
C THR A 143 -5.38 0.18 -18.05
N SER A 144 -6.47 -0.05 -18.78
CA SER A 144 -6.89 -1.42 -19.16
C SER A 144 -5.81 -2.13 -19.99
N GLU A 145 -5.14 -1.41 -20.89
CA GLU A 145 -4.04 -1.93 -21.71
C GLU A 145 -2.82 -2.32 -20.85
N GLU A 146 -2.52 -1.54 -19.80
CA GLU A 146 -1.47 -1.89 -18.84
C GLU A 146 -1.79 -3.17 -18.06
N VAL A 147 -3.07 -3.40 -17.71
CA VAL A 147 -3.50 -4.64 -17.05
C VAL A 147 -3.35 -5.85 -17.96
N GLU A 148 -3.69 -5.73 -19.25
CA GLU A 148 -3.49 -6.81 -20.23
C GLU A 148 -2.00 -7.13 -20.43
N ARG A 149 -1.17 -6.10 -20.53
CA ARG A 149 0.30 -6.26 -20.56
C ARG A 149 0.83 -6.91 -19.29
N MET A 150 0.32 -6.51 -18.12
CA MET A 150 0.71 -7.09 -16.84
C MET A 150 0.34 -8.58 -16.74
N HIS A 151 -0.81 -9.01 -17.25
CA HIS A 151 -1.15 -10.43 -17.32
C HIS A 151 -0.18 -11.25 -18.16
N SER A 152 0.28 -10.68 -19.28
CA SER A 152 1.28 -11.32 -20.14
C SER A 152 2.64 -11.38 -19.45
N PHE A 153 3.05 -10.26 -18.83
CA PHE A 153 4.29 -10.15 -18.07
C PHE A 153 4.34 -11.09 -16.85
N LEU A 154 3.23 -11.25 -16.13
CA LEU A 154 3.17 -12.01 -14.87
C LEU A 154 3.61 -13.47 -15.03
N LYS A 155 3.33 -14.07 -16.19
CA LYS A 155 3.73 -15.45 -16.54
C LYS A 155 5.25 -15.63 -16.64
N HIS A 156 5.98 -14.57 -16.96
CA HIS A 156 7.44 -14.56 -17.02
C HIS A 156 8.04 -14.06 -15.71
N TYR A 157 7.38 -13.09 -15.08
CA TYR A 157 7.81 -12.48 -13.83
C TYR A 157 7.81 -13.47 -12.66
N HIS A 158 6.74 -14.24 -12.46
CA HIS A 158 6.69 -15.17 -11.33
C HIS A 158 7.83 -16.20 -11.36
N PRO A 159 8.10 -16.93 -12.46
CA PRO A 159 9.26 -17.81 -12.57
C PRO A 159 10.60 -17.11 -12.29
N TYR A 160 10.76 -15.87 -12.79
CA TYR A 160 11.95 -15.08 -12.52
C TYR A 160 12.15 -14.80 -11.03
N ILE A 161 11.08 -14.42 -10.32
CA ILE A 161 11.12 -14.21 -8.85
C ILE A 161 11.41 -15.51 -8.10
N VAL A 162 10.91 -16.66 -8.59
CA VAL A 162 11.21 -17.99 -8.02
C VAL A 162 12.71 -18.29 -8.14
N GLU A 163 13.26 -18.15 -9.33
CA GLU A 163 14.67 -18.43 -9.65
C GLU A 163 15.63 -17.51 -8.90
N ARG A 164 15.28 -16.22 -8.79
CA ARG A 164 16.10 -15.23 -8.07
C ARG A 164 15.85 -15.20 -6.56
N HIS A 165 15.02 -16.10 -6.03
CA HIS A 165 14.66 -16.15 -4.61
C HIS A 165 14.19 -14.80 -4.04
N GLY A 166 13.39 -14.05 -4.81
CA GLY A 166 12.89 -12.73 -4.41
C GLY A 166 13.91 -11.58 -4.47
N LYS A 167 15.17 -11.83 -4.86
CA LYS A 167 16.22 -10.80 -4.96
C LYS A 167 16.20 -10.14 -6.34
N THR A 168 15.58 -8.97 -6.42
CA THR A 168 15.41 -8.17 -7.64
C THR A 168 15.25 -6.68 -7.30
N LEU A 169 15.62 -5.80 -8.24
CA LEU A 169 15.31 -4.36 -8.22
C LEU A 169 14.02 -4.03 -8.98
N LEU A 170 13.41 -5.01 -9.65
CA LEU A 170 12.11 -4.82 -10.31
C LEU A 170 11.01 -4.51 -9.28
N PRO A 171 9.93 -3.82 -9.68
CA PRO A 171 8.80 -3.60 -8.79
C PRO A 171 8.29 -4.93 -8.23
N GLN A 172 8.17 -5.00 -6.91
CA GLN A 172 7.63 -6.18 -6.23
C GLN A 172 6.11 -6.11 -6.28
N TYR A 173 5.49 -6.80 -7.25
CA TYR A 173 4.04 -6.77 -7.42
C TYR A 173 3.34 -7.69 -6.42
N LEU A 174 2.37 -7.13 -5.68
CA LEU A 174 1.77 -7.79 -4.51
C LEU A 174 0.27 -8.03 -4.63
N GLY A 175 -0.38 -7.37 -5.59
CA GLY A 175 -1.80 -7.53 -5.87
C GLY A 175 -2.22 -6.65 -7.04
N MET A 176 -3.21 -7.09 -7.81
CA MET A 176 -3.80 -6.33 -8.90
C MET A 176 -5.32 -6.40 -8.81
N TYR A 177 -5.96 -5.22 -8.84
CA TYR A 177 -7.37 -5.05 -8.54
C TYR A 177 -8.05 -4.22 -9.62
N ARG A 178 -9.32 -4.53 -9.88
CA ARG A 178 -10.25 -3.65 -10.59
C ARG A 178 -11.43 -3.33 -9.69
N LEU A 179 -11.66 -2.05 -9.47
CA LEU A 179 -12.76 -1.52 -8.69
C LEU A 179 -13.75 -0.87 -9.65
N THR A 180 -15.04 -1.15 -9.49
CA THR A 180 -16.09 -0.42 -10.19
C THR A 180 -16.90 0.36 -9.17
N VAL A 181 -16.82 1.69 -9.22
CA VAL A 181 -17.53 2.60 -8.31
C VAL A 181 -18.33 3.57 -9.16
N ASP A 182 -19.62 3.69 -8.88
CA ASP A 182 -20.54 4.57 -9.62
C ASP A 182 -20.49 4.39 -11.16
N GLY A 183 -20.27 3.15 -11.59
CA GLY A 183 -20.17 2.77 -13.01
C GLY A 183 -18.80 2.99 -13.65
N ILE A 184 -17.84 3.61 -12.95
CA ILE A 184 -16.48 3.87 -13.44
C ILE A 184 -15.56 2.73 -13.00
N GLU A 185 -14.77 2.20 -13.95
CA GLU A 185 -13.75 1.18 -13.67
C GLU A 185 -12.39 1.83 -13.37
N HIS A 186 -11.79 1.41 -12.27
CA HIS A 186 -10.46 1.82 -11.83
C HIS A 186 -9.58 0.58 -11.68
N TYR A 187 -8.38 0.62 -12.23
CA TYR A 187 -7.42 -0.47 -12.15
C TYR A 187 -6.26 -0.04 -11.25
N LEU A 188 -5.88 -0.90 -10.31
CA LEU A 188 -4.86 -0.62 -9.31
C LEU A 188 -3.90 -1.79 -9.22
N VAL A 189 -2.60 -1.50 -9.13
CA VAL A 189 -1.58 -2.48 -8.74
C VAL A 189 -0.90 -2.02 -7.47
N ALA A 190 -0.73 -2.95 -6.53
CA ALA A 190 0.00 -2.75 -5.29
C ALA A 190 1.43 -3.26 -5.43
N THR A 191 2.41 -2.43 -5.08
CA THR A 191 3.82 -2.79 -5.05
C THR A 191 4.45 -2.44 -3.71
N ARG A 192 5.58 -3.06 -3.36
CA ARG A 192 6.41 -2.56 -2.25
C ARG A 192 6.93 -1.16 -2.59
N ASN A 193 6.98 -0.28 -1.59
CA ASN A 193 7.68 1.00 -1.71
C ASN A 193 9.19 0.75 -1.86
N VAL A 194 9.82 1.41 -2.81
CA VAL A 194 11.28 1.33 -3.03
C VAL A 194 12.03 2.03 -1.90
N PHE A 195 11.42 3.07 -1.31
CA PHE A 195 12.02 3.82 -0.21
C PHE A 195 11.67 3.21 1.14
N SER A 196 12.57 3.42 2.10
CA SER A 196 12.36 3.03 3.50
C SER A 196 11.16 3.76 4.09
N ASN A 197 10.40 3.06 4.93
CA ASN A 197 9.36 3.66 5.76
C ASN A 197 9.93 4.42 6.99
N HIS A 198 11.19 4.18 7.34
CA HIS A 198 11.83 4.76 8.52
C HIS A 198 12.82 5.89 8.22
N LEU A 199 13.37 5.94 7.00
CA LEU A 199 14.40 6.91 6.62
C LEU A 199 13.85 7.91 5.62
N ASN A 200 13.92 9.20 5.98
CA ASN A 200 13.51 10.28 5.09
C ASN A 200 14.42 10.36 3.86
N ILE A 201 13.83 10.47 2.67
CA ILE A 201 14.61 10.68 1.45
C ILE A 201 14.84 12.18 1.29
N HIS A 202 16.10 12.58 1.14
CA HIS A 202 16.50 13.98 1.01
C HIS A 202 16.86 14.35 -0.42
N ARG A 203 17.25 13.36 -1.25
CA ARG A 203 17.45 13.55 -2.69
C ARG A 203 16.87 12.38 -3.45
N LYS A 204 16.24 12.66 -4.59
CA LYS A 204 15.54 11.66 -5.40
C LYS A 204 15.92 11.85 -6.87
N TYR A 205 16.26 10.75 -7.54
CA TYR A 205 16.64 10.74 -8.95
C TYR A 205 15.88 9.65 -9.71
N ASP A 206 15.40 9.98 -10.90
CA ASP A 206 14.94 9.04 -11.92
C ASP A 206 16.05 8.96 -12.98
N LEU A 207 16.70 7.80 -13.11
CA LEU A 207 17.86 7.61 -14.01
C LEU A 207 17.53 6.63 -15.14
N LYS A 208 17.84 6.98 -16.39
CA LYS A 208 17.62 6.12 -17.58
C LYS A 208 18.89 5.82 -18.37
N GLY A 209 19.95 6.60 -18.18
CA GLY A 209 21.17 6.54 -18.98
C GLY A 209 21.11 7.30 -20.31
N SER A 210 19.96 7.91 -20.65
CA SER A 210 19.84 8.83 -21.79
C SER A 210 20.12 10.27 -21.37
N THR A 211 20.34 11.17 -22.34
CA THR A 211 20.69 12.59 -22.08
C THR A 211 19.63 13.59 -22.58
N VAL A 212 18.74 13.17 -23.48
CA VAL A 212 17.70 14.02 -24.08
C VAL A 212 16.49 14.11 -23.15
N ASP A 213 16.06 15.33 -22.79
CA ASP A 213 14.95 15.62 -21.86
C ASP A 213 15.11 15.00 -20.46
N ARG A 214 16.37 14.83 -20.04
CA ARG A 214 16.79 14.25 -18.75
C ARG A 214 17.30 15.29 -17.75
N GLU A 215 16.65 16.46 -17.71
CA GLU A 215 16.75 17.45 -16.63
C GLU A 215 15.37 17.63 -15.97
N ALA A 216 15.32 17.96 -14.68
CA ALA A 216 14.09 18.30 -13.98
C ALA A 216 13.48 19.59 -14.54
N SER A 217 12.15 19.65 -14.65
CA SER A 217 11.46 20.89 -15.06
C SER A 217 11.44 21.90 -13.91
N GLU A 218 11.33 23.19 -14.22
CA GLU A 218 11.21 24.26 -13.22
C GLU A 218 10.11 23.97 -12.17
N LYS A 219 8.92 23.54 -12.63
CA LYS A 219 7.82 23.12 -11.75
C LYS A 219 8.15 21.95 -10.81
N GLU A 220 9.05 21.07 -11.22
CA GLU A 220 9.47 19.94 -10.37
C GLU A 220 10.48 20.42 -9.32
N LEU A 221 11.35 21.36 -9.68
CA LEU A 221 12.33 21.98 -8.79
C LEU A 221 11.70 22.86 -7.70
N GLU A 222 10.47 23.34 -7.90
CA GLU A 222 9.69 24.07 -6.90
C GLU A 222 9.17 23.19 -5.75
N LYS A 223 9.15 21.86 -5.93
CA LYS A 223 8.68 20.93 -4.88
C LYS A 223 9.71 20.83 -3.76
N GLU A 224 9.24 20.52 -2.55
CA GLU A 224 10.13 20.27 -1.38
C GLU A 224 11.12 19.13 -1.64
N LEU A 225 10.69 18.07 -2.34
CA LEU A 225 11.53 16.94 -2.73
C LEU A 225 11.44 16.68 -4.24
N PRO A 226 12.23 17.40 -5.06
CA PRO A 226 12.21 17.28 -6.51
C PRO A 226 12.71 15.90 -6.97
N THR A 227 12.13 15.40 -8.05
CA THR A 227 12.61 14.22 -8.77
C THR A 227 13.59 14.66 -9.85
N LEU A 228 14.88 14.64 -9.53
CA LEU A 228 15.97 14.98 -10.44
C LEU A 228 16.20 13.88 -11.47
N LYS A 229 16.93 14.17 -12.55
CA LYS A 229 17.21 13.22 -13.63
C LYS A 229 18.71 13.10 -13.93
N ASP A 230 19.06 12.42 -15.02
CA ASP A 230 20.44 12.07 -15.38
C ASP A 230 21.35 13.30 -15.53
N ASN A 231 20.89 14.37 -16.20
CA ASN A 231 21.71 15.56 -16.41
C ASN A 231 21.93 16.31 -15.08
N ASP A 232 20.92 16.34 -14.21
CA ASP A 232 21.03 16.91 -12.85
C ASP A 232 22.04 16.11 -12.02
N PHE A 233 22.00 14.78 -12.11
CA PHE A 233 22.90 13.88 -11.40
C PHE A 233 24.36 14.13 -11.78
N ILE A 234 24.63 14.29 -13.09
CA ILE A 234 25.98 14.59 -13.61
C ILE A 234 26.42 16.00 -13.24
N LYS A 235 25.55 17.01 -13.42
CA LYS A 235 25.83 18.42 -13.13
C LYS A 235 26.16 18.65 -11.66
N HIS A 236 25.46 17.98 -10.76
CA HIS A 236 25.71 18.04 -9.32
C HIS A 236 26.93 17.22 -8.87
N GLY A 237 27.58 16.48 -9.79
CA GLY A 237 28.77 15.69 -9.48
C GLY A 237 28.53 14.61 -8.44
N VAL A 238 27.31 14.06 -8.38
CA VAL A 238 26.90 13.10 -7.35
C VAL A 238 27.72 11.83 -7.47
N ARG A 239 28.25 11.35 -6.34
CA ARG A 239 28.94 10.06 -6.24
C ARG A 239 28.26 9.21 -5.19
N ILE A 240 28.10 7.92 -5.50
CA ILE A 240 27.51 6.93 -4.62
C ILE A 240 28.61 5.96 -4.24
N ASP A 241 29.05 6.02 -3.00
CA ASP A 241 29.98 5.06 -2.42
C ASP A 241 29.22 4.13 -1.47
N ILE A 242 29.17 2.85 -1.82
CA ILE A 242 28.50 1.78 -1.05
C ILE A 242 29.47 0.65 -0.71
N GLY A 243 30.77 0.83 -0.98
CA GLY A 243 31.77 -0.24 -0.87
C GLY A 243 31.70 -1.26 -2.00
N GLU A 244 32.80 -2.00 -2.18
CA GLU A 244 33.01 -2.91 -3.31
C GLU A 244 32.03 -4.10 -3.29
N ALA A 245 31.86 -4.77 -2.14
CA ALA A 245 30.98 -5.93 -2.02
C ALA A 245 29.50 -5.60 -2.29
N ALA A 246 29.01 -4.45 -1.80
CA ALA A 246 27.62 -4.06 -2.06
C ALA A 246 27.43 -3.61 -3.52
N LYS A 247 28.43 -2.94 -4.10
CA LYS A 247 28.44 -2.56 -5.52
C LYS A 247 28.40 -3.78 -6.43
N GLU A 248 29.21 -4.80 -6.16
CA GLU A 248 29.22 -6.05 -6.93
C GLU A 248 27.84 -6.71 -6.90
N LYS A 249 27.25 -6.87 -5.71
CA LYS A 249 25.91 -7.45 -5.53
C LYS A 249 24.81 -6.64 -6.22
N LEU A 250 24.89 -5.30 -6.16
CA LEU A 250 23.96 -4.41 -6.85
C LEU A 250 24.05 -4.58 -8.36
N LEU A 251 25.26 -4.59 -8.92
CA LEU A 251 25.48 -4.76 -10.36
C LEU A 251 25.08 -6.15 -10.84
N GLU A 252 25.34 -7.20 -10.07
CA GLU A 252 24.89 -8.56 -10.40
C GLU A 252 23.35 -8.63 -10.48
N THR A 253 22.66 -8.03 -9.51
CA THR A 253 21.19 -7.98 -9.49
C THR A 253 20.66 -7.15 -10.66
N LEU A 254 21.23 -5.96 -10.89
CA LEU A 254 20.83 -5.05 -11.95
C LEU A 254 21.03 -5.68 -13.34
N THR A 255 22.16 -6.35 -13.58
CA THR A 255 22.42 -7.06 -14.84
C THR A 255 21.38 -8.15 -15.07
N ALA A 256 21.09 -8.98 -14.06
CA ALA A 256 20.10 -10.04 -14.20
C ALA A 256 18.68 -9.49 -14.44
N ASP A 257 18.30 -8.38 -13.80
CA ASP A 257 17.00 -7.73 -14.01
C ASP A 257 16.89 -7.15 -15.43
N VAL A 258 17.94 -6.46 -15.90
CA VAL A 258 17.98 -5.87 -17.25
C VAL A 258 17.97 -6.94 -18.33
N GLU A 259 18.68 -8.05 -18.16
CA GLU A 259 18.62 -9.19 -19.08
C GLU A 259 17.20 -9.76 -19.17
N PHE A 260 16.51 -9.88 -18.04
CA PHE A 260 15.12 -10.32 -18.00
C PHE A 260 14.19 -9.35 -18.75
N LEU A 261 14.31 -8.04 -18.49
CA LEU A 261 13.52 -7.02 -19.20
C LEU A 261 13.80 -7.03 -20.71
N THR A 262 15.06 -7.20 -21.11
CA THR A 262 15.50 -7.25 -22.51
C THR A 262 14.89 -8.44 -23.24
N LYS A 263 14.86 -9.63 -22.61
CA LYS A 263 14.22 -10.84 -23.16
C LYS A 263 12.72 -10.65 -23.43
N LEU A 264 12.07 -9.77 -22.68
CA LEU A 264 10.65 -9.43 -22.82
C LEU A 264 10.41 -8.20 -23.70
N HIS A 265 11.46 -7.64 -24.30
CA HIS A 265 11.41 -6.41 -25.11
C HIS A 265 10.78 -5.22 -24.35
N LEU A 266 10.96 -5.17 -23.03
CA LEU A 266 10.53 -4.05 -22.20
C LEU A 266 11.60 -2.97 -22.23
N MET A 267 11.19 -1.74 -22.48
CA MET A 267 12.06 -0.56 -22.57
C MET A 267 11.47 0.59 -21.74
N ASP A 268 12.15 1.74 -21.75
CA ASP A 268 11.72 2.98 -21.09
C ASP A 268 11.55 2.90 -19.56
N TYR A 269 12.10 1.89 -18.91
CA TYR A 269 12.21 1.82 -17.47
C TYR A 269 13.27 2.81 -16.95
N SER A 270 13.09 3.25 -15.71
CA SER A 270 14.04 4.08 -14.98
C SER A 270 14.52 3.37 -13.72
N LEU A 271 15.75 3.62 -13.31
CA LEU A 271 16.24 3.31 -11.98
C LEU A 271 15.88 4.48 -11.05
N LEU A 272 14.98 4.23 -10.10
CA LEU A 272 14.62 5.19 -9.07
C LEU A 272 15.64 5.11 -7.92
N LEU A 273 16.31 6.23 -7.63
CA LEU A 273 17.32 6.35 -6.59
C LEU A 273 16.87 7.35 -5.54
N GLY A 274 16.90 6.95 -4.27
CA GLY A 274 16.66 7.82 -3.12
C GLY A 274 17.88 7.84 -2.22
N MET A 275 18.27 9.03 -1.76
CA MET A 275 19.40 9.22 -0.86
C MET A 275 18.92 9.76 0.48
N HIS A 276 19.33 9.08 1.55
CA HIS A 276 19.16 9.53 2.93
C HIS A 276 20.50 10.06 3.45
N GLU A 277 20.55 11.30 3.93
CA GLU A 277 21.72 11.90 4.56
C GLU A 277 21.59 11.69 6.08
N CYS A 278 22.42 10.81 6.66
CA CYS A 278 22.27 10.37 8.06
C CYS A 278 22.30 11.54 9.05
N GLY A 279 23.25 12.47 8.91
CA GLY A 279 23.36 13.61 9.83
C GLY A 279 22.14 14.53 9.82
N ARG A 280 21.51 14.72 8.65
CA ARG A 280 20.26 15.48 8.54
C ARG A 280 19.09 14.70 9.11
N GLY A 281 19.01 13.40 8.82
CA GLY A 281 17.99 12.51 9.37
C GLY A 281 17.99 12.44 10.89
N GLU A 282 19.17 12.40 11.51
CA GLU A 282 19.33 12.42 12.97
C GLU A 282 18.84 13.75 13.57
N ALA A 283 19.20 14.88 12.97
CA ALA A 283 18.73 16.19 13.41
C ALA A 283 17.20 16.34 13.30
N GLU A 284 16.60 15.86 12.21
CA GLU A 284 15.15 15.84 12.01
C GLU A 284 14.44 14.95 13.05
N ALA A 285 15.03 13.78 13.35
CA ALA A 285 14.49 12.87 14.36
C ALA A 285 14.55 13.46 15.78
N GLU A 286 15.63 14.17 16.11
CA GLU A 286 15.77 14.84 17.41
C GLU A 286 14.80 16.01 17.54
N ALA A 287 14.64 16.81 16.47
CA ALA A 287 13.67 17.90 16.44
C ALA A 287 12.22 17.40 16.62
N ALA A 288 11.85 16.30 15.94
CA ALA A 288 10.52 15.70 16.10
C ALA A 288 10.29 15.17 17.53
N ARG A 289 11.31 14.60 18.18
CA ARG A 289 11.24 14.17 19.58
C ARG A 289 11.10 15.33 20.54
N ALA A 290 11.78 16.45 20.29
CA ALA A 290 11.66 17.66 21.09
C ALA A 290 10.24 18.24 20.99
N GLN A 291 9.66 18.32 19.78
CA GLN A 291 8.30 18.80 19.57
C GLN A 291 7.24 17.95 20.30
N LEU A 292 7.41 16.63 20.34
CA LEU A 292 6.51 15.74 21.10
C LEU A 292 6.60 15.96 22.61
N ARG A 293 7.79 16.27 23.13
CA ARG A 293 7.97 16.60 24.56
C ARG A 293 7.31 17.93 24.92
N ASP A 294 7.40 18.92 24.03
CA ASP A 294 6.79 20.24 24.24
C ASP A 294 5.26 20.21 24.09
N SER A 295 4.69 19.29 23.30
CA SER A 295 3.24 19.09 23.26
C SER A 295 2.70 18.44 24.53
N ASP A 296 3.44 17.50 25.12
CA ASP A 296 3.02 16.81 26.34
C ASP A 296 3.08 17.73 27.59
N CYS A 297 3.93 18.76 27.62
CA CYS A 297 3.97 19.72 28.73
C CYS A 297 2.90 20.82 28.65
N ASN A 298 2.35 21.10 27.47
CA ASN A 298 1.27 22.09 27.31
C ASN A 298 -0.11 21.54 27.67
N ASP A 299 -0.32 20.22 27.69
CA ASP A 299 -1.59 19.61 28.12
C ASP A 299 -1.69 19.52 29.66
N SER A 300 -0.57 19.58 30.39
CA SER A 300 -0.56 19.51 31.86
C SER A 300 -0.89 20.82 32.60
N ASP A 301 -0.92 21.97 31.91
CA ASP A 301 -1.18 23.28 32.53
C ASP A 301 -2.64 23.77 32.39
N SER A 302 -3.56 22.94 31.86
CA SER A 302 -4.96 23.34 31.63
C SER A 302 -5.96 22.94 32.73
N ASP A 303 -5.52 22.29 33.81
CA ASP A 303 -6.41 21.75 34.85
C ASP A 303 -6.32 22.45 36.23
N SER A 304 -5.79 23.68 36.31
CA SER A 304 -5.60 24.37 37.59
C SER A 304 -6.22 25.77 37.72
N ASP A 305 -7.39 26.05 37.14
CA ASP A 305 -8.11 27.31 37.43
C ASP A 305 -9.63 27.22 37.27
N THR A 306 -10.30 26.35 38.05
CA THR A 306 -11.73 26.52 38.35
C THR A 306 -12.06 26.12 39.79
N ASP A 307 -11.55 26.87 40.77
CA ASP A 307 -12.19 26.87 42.09
C ASP A 307 -12.00 28.19 42.84
N ASN A 308 -12.87 29.17 42.56
CA ASN A 308 -13.43 30.07 43.57
C ASN A 308 -14.35 31.11 42.94
N ARG A 309 -15.66 30.87 43.01
CA ARG A 309 -16.66 31.94 43.20
C ARG A 309 -18.04 31.34 43.45
N HIS A 310 -18.30 30.91 44.68
CA HIS A 310 -19.65 30.91 45.25
C HIS A 310 -19.57 31.41 46.69
N GLY A 311 -20.11 32.60 46.94
CA GLY A 311 -20.16 33.19 48.27
C GLY A 311 -20.60 34.64 48.26
N GLU A 312 -21.89 34.83 48.56
CA GLU A 312 -22.51 36.01 49.18
C GLU A 312 -23.24 37.06 48.32
N ARG A 313 -24.56 37.02 48.56
CA ARG A 313 -25.63 38.05 48.50
C ARG A 313 -26.41 38.21 47.20
#